data_AF-A0A0F9JHE5-F1
#
_entry.id   AF-A0A0F9JHE5-F1
#
_cell.length_a   1.000
_cell.length_b   1.000
_cell.length_c   1.000
_cell.angle_alpha   90.00
_cell.angle_beta   90.00
_cell.angle_gamma   90.00
#
_symmetry.space_group_name_H-M   'P 1'
#
loop_
_entity.id
_entity.type
_entity.pdbx_description
1 polymer ?
#
loop_
_entity_poly.entity_id
_entity_poly.type
_entity_poly.pdbx_seq_one_letter_code
_entity_poly.pdbx_strand_id
1 'polypeptide(L)' 'MEIRIRGLELWEALEKISYCLEECQIKGIQEISIIHGYRKGQVLKNYIQSEGFLKEMKREGFRLKRIESSNPGVSIFIFN' A
#
# COMPACT_ATOMS: atom_id res chain seq x y z
N MET A 1 7.35 6.40 -4.07
CA MET A 1 7.58 5.14 -4.81
C MET A 1 6.26 4.59 -5.32
N GLU A 2 6.19 4.12 -6.57
CA GLU A 2 5.00 3.46 -7.10
C GLU A 2 5.10 1.94 -6.99
N ILE A 3 4.06 1.30 -6.48
CA ILE A 3 3.98 -0.17 -6.32
C ILE A 3 2.81 -0.69 -7.16
N ARG A 4 3.09 -1.52 -8.16
CA ARG A 4 2.07 -2.13 -9.03
C ARG A 4 1.78 -3.55 -8.56
N ILE A 5 0.55 -3.77 -8.10
CA ILE A 5 0.09 -5.05 -7.53
C ILE A 5 -1.19 -5.58 -8.21
N ARG A 6 -1.67 -4.91 -9.27
CA ARG A 6 -2.86 -5.35 -9.98
C ARG A 6 -2.67 -6.77 -10.51
N GLY A 7 -3.64 -7.64 -10.21
CA GLY A 7 -3.65 -9.03 -10.67
C GLY A 7 -2.86 -9.98 -9.79
N LEU A 8 -2.24 -9.50 -8.70
CA LEU A 8 -1.69 -10.34 -7.65
C LEU A 8 -2.81 -10.81 -6.72
N GLU A 9 -2.60 -11.98 -6.13
CA GLU A 9 -3.35 -12.42 -4.97
C GLU A 9 -3.03 -11.53 -3.76
N LEU A 10 -3.92 -11.52 -2.75
CA LEU A 10 -3.76 -10.64 -1.59
C LEU A 10 -2.44 -10.85 -0.85
N TRP A 11 -2.03 -12.10 -0.67
CA TRP A 11 -0.80 -12.44 0.03
C TRP A 11 0.45 -12.01 -0.76
N GLU A 12 0.48 -12.22 -2.09
CA GLU A 12 1.57 -11.75 -2.97
C GLU A 12 1.68 -10.23 -2.96
N ALA A 13 0.53 -9.54 -2.98
CA ALA A 13 0.48 -8.10 -2.89
C ALA A 13 1.04 -7.59 -1.56
N LEU A 14 0.75 -8.28 -0.45
CA LEU A 14 1.26 -7.94 0.89
C LEU A 14 2.76 -8.11 0.99
N GLU A 15 3.30 -9.25 0.54
CA GLU A 15 4.75 -9.48 0.50
C GLU A 15 5.47 -8.39 -0.31
N LYS A 16 4.92 -8.04 -1.48
CA LYS A 16 5.48 -6.99 -2.33
C LYS A 16 5.40 -5.61 -1.69
N ILE A 17 4.29 -5.28 -1.03
CA ILE A 17 4.13 -4.01 -0.31
C ILE A 17 5.17 -3.93 0.82
N SER A 18 5.29 -4.98 1.64
CA SER A 18 6.21 -5.00 2.79
C SER A 18 7.66 -4.84 2.33
N TYR A 19 8.09 -5.59 1.31
CA TYR A 19 9.41 -5.43 0.68
C TYR A 19 9.67 -3.98 0.20
N CYS A 20 8.72 -3.38 -0.49
CA CYS A 20 8.86 -2.01 -0.97
C CYS A 20 8.86 -0.97 0.17
N LEU A 21 8.15 -1.23 1.27
CA LEU A 21 8.15 -0.35 2.44
C LEU A 21 9.53 -0.36 3.13
N GLU A 22 10.17 -1.52 3.25
CA GLU A 22 11.54 -1.64 3.73
C GLU A 22 12.52 -0.87 2.85
N GLU A 23 12.42 -1.05 1.52
CA GLU A 23 13.24 -0.28 0.57
C GLU A 23 13.04 1.23 0.71
N CYS A 24 11.80 1.68 0.94
CA CYS A 24 11.49 3.09 1.18
C CYS A 24 12.19 3.61 2.45
N GLN A 25 12.20 2.85 3.54
CA GLN A 25 12.89 3.25 4.76
C GLN A 25 14.40 3.35 4.56
N ILE A 26 15.01 2.37 3.89
CA ILE A 26 16.46 2.37 3.59
C ILE A 26 16.84 3.57 2.71
N LYS A 27 15.99 3.91 1.73
CA LYS A 27 16.25 4.98 0.76
C LYS A 27 15.73 6.36 1.20
N GLY A 28 15.10 6.46 2.38
CA GLY A 28 14.51 7.71 2.87
C GLY A 28 13.32 8.23 2.06
N ILE A 29 12.61 7.36 1.32
CA ILE A 29 11.45 7.73 0.51
C ILE A 29 10.22 7.84 1.42
N GLN A 30 9.62 9.03 1.47
CA GLN A 30 8.54 9.36 2.41
C GLN A 30 7.12 9.10 1.90
N GLU A 31 6.95 8.85 0.60
CA GLU A 31 5.63 8.66 -0.01
C GLU A 31 5.61 7.38 -0.85
N ILE A 32 4.52 6.61 -0.75
CA ILE A 32 4.23 5.45 -1.58
C ILE A 32 2.85 5.54 -2.22
N SER A 33 2.76 5.06 -3.45
CA SER A 33 1.53 4.99 -4.24
C SER A 33 1.29 3.56 -4.67
N ILE A 34 0.25 2.93 -4.13
CA ILE A 34 -0.08 1.53 -4.39
C ILE A 34 -1.16 1.45 -5.47
N ILE A 35 -0.81 0.92 -6.63
CA ILE A 35 -1.68 0.75 -7.79
C ILE A 35 -2.29 -0.66 -7.75
N HIS A 36 -3.45 -0.75 -7.10
CA HIS A 36 -4.24 -1.99 -6.95
C HIS A 36 -5.30 -2.18 -8.05
N GLY A 37 -5.59 -1.11 -8.81
CA GLY A 37 -6.67 -1.11 -9.79
C GLY A 37 -8.05 -0.96 -9.14
N TYR A 38 -9.08 -0.75 -9.97
CA TYR A 38 -10.45 -0.46 -9.49
C TYR A 38 -11.38 -1.67 -9.65
N ARG A 39 -11.88 -1.94 -10.86
CA ARG A 39 -12.97 -2.92 -11.09
C ARG A 39 -12.62 -4.38 -10.72
N LYS A 40 -11.45 -4.87 -11.16
CA LYS A 40 -10.99 -6.24 -10.87
C LYS A 40 -10.13 -6.33 -9.60
N GLY A 41 -9.81 -5.19 -9.00
CA GLY A 41 -8.92 -5.08 -7.83
C GLY A 41 -9.67 -4.83 -6.53
N GLN A 42 -10.98 -5.11 -6.46
CA GLN A 42 -11.82 -4.69 -5.35
C GLN A 42 -11.37 -5.29 -4.01
N VAL A 43 -10.89 -6.54 -3.99
CA VAL A 43 -10.34 -7.18 -2.78
C VAL A 43 -9.12 -6.41 -2.28
N LEU A 44 -8.12 -6.22 -3.14
CA LEU A 44 -6.90 -5.46 -2.83
C LEU A 44 -7.24 -4.03 -2.40
N LYS A 45 -8.10 -3.35 -3.16
CA LYS A 45 -8.58 -2.01 -2.85
C LYS A 45 -9.18 -1.97 -1.45
N ASN A 46 -10.17 -2.81 -1.17
CA ASN A 46 -10.89 -2.81 0.11
C ASN A 46 -9.93 -3.10 1.27
N TYR A 47 -9.01 -4.04 1.08
CA TYR A 47 -8.02 -4.38 2.09
C TYR A 47 -7.05 -3.23 2.36
N ILE A 48 -6.37 -2.73 1.33
CA ILE A 48 -5.44 -1.59 1.44
C ILE A 48 -6.14 -0.35 1.97
N GLN A 49 -7.43 -0.20 1.63
CA GLN A 49 -8.26 0.89 2.10
C GLN A 49 -8.81 0.73 3.53
N SER A 50 -8.63 -0.42 4.15
CA SER A 50 -9.12 -0.71 5.50
C SER A 50 -8.22 -0.15 6.60
N GLU A 51 -8.80 -0.01 7.80
CA GLU A 51 -8.04 0.21 9.04
C GLU A 51 -7.21 -1.01 9.44
N GLY A 52 -7.60 -2.21 8.97
CA GLY A 52 -6.85 -3.44 9.20
C GLY A 52 -5.46 -3.36 8.61
N PHE A 53 -5.35 -2.90 7.36
CA PHE A 53 -4.08 -2.68 6.69
C PHE A 53 -3.16 -1.73 7.48
N LEU A 54 -3.67 -0.57 7.91
CA LEU A 54 -2.86 0.39 8.69
C LEU A 54 -2.40 -0.20 10.03
N LYS A 55 -3.24 -0.98 10.70
CA LYS A 55 -2.90 -1.66 11.96
C LYS A 55 -1.82 -2.72 11.75
N GLU A 56 -1.91 -3.49 10.67
CA GLU A 56 -0.94 -4.52 10.31
C GLU A 56 0.41 -3.91 9.96
N MET A 57 0.44 -2.93 9.07
CA MET A 57 1.66 -2.20 8.71
C MET A 57 2.33 -1.56 9.94
N LYS A 58 1.53 -1.01 10.86
CA LYS A 58 2.05 -0.49 12.13
C LYS A 58 2.68 -1.57 13.02
N ARG A 59 2.12 -2.79 13.05
CA ARG A 59 2.70 -3.94 13.78
C ARG A 59 4.01 -4.40 13.15
N GLU A 60 4.13 -4.31 11.83
CA GLU A 60 5.37 -4.59 11.08
C GLU A 60 6.43 -3.47 11.22
N GLY A 61 6.09 -2.35 11.87
CA GLY A 61 7.02 -1.24 12.10
C GLY A 61 6.85 -0.07 11.13
N PHE A 62 5.92 -0.15 10.17
CA PHE A 62 5.63 0.91 9.23
C PHE A 62 4.50 1.82 9.74
N ARG A 63 4.85 3.06 10.06
CA ARG A 63 3.88 4.09 10.44
C ARG A 63 3.43 4.82 9.18
N LEU A 64 2.29 4.39 8.66
CA LEU A 64 1.72 4.95 7.44
C LEU A 64 0.49 5.81 7.75
N LYS A 65 0.34 6.91 7.01
CA LYS A 65 -0.88 7.71 6.95
C LYS A 65 -1.37 7.74 5.51
N ARG A 66 -2.64 7.38 5.29
CA ARG A 66 -3.25 7.52 3.96
C ARG A 66 -3.53 8.99 3.66
N ILE A 67 -3.30 9.38 2.41
CA ILE A 67 -3.76 10.66 1.86
C ILE A 67 -4.76 10.44 0.72
N GLU A 68 -5.56 11.46 0.42
CA GLU A 68 -6.58 11.37 -0.63
C GLU A 68 -5.94 11.14 -2.02
N SER A 69 -6.58 10.30 -2.82
CA SER A 69 -6.22 10.08 -4.21
C SER A 69 -7.41 10.38 -5.10
N SER A 70 -7.19 11.14 -6.18
CA SER A 70 -8.18 11.36 -7.23
C SER A 70 -8.40 10.12 -8.11
N ASN A 71 -7.50 9.13 -8.03
CA ASN A 71 -7.59 7.89 -8.81
C ASN A 71 -8.11 6.73 -7.94
N PRO A 72 -9.31 6.19 -8.18
CA PRO A 72 -9.90 5.15 -7.33
C PRO A 72 -9.19 3.79 -7.42
N GLY A 73 -8.25 3.61 -8.36
CA GLY A 73 -7.39 2.44 -8.47
C GLY A 73 -6.04 2.60 -7.78
N VAL A 74 -5.82 3.71 -7.07
CA VAL A 74 -4.57 4.03 -6.37
C VAL A 74 -4.87 4.42 -4.93
N SER A 75 -4.03 3.95 -4.00
CA SER A 75 -4.01 4.43 -2.61
C SER A 75 -2.63 4.99 -2.31
N ILE A 76 -2.58 6.21 -1.79
CA ILE A 76 -1.33 6.92 -1.50
C ILE A 76 -1.13 6.97 0.02
N PHE A 77 0.08 6.67 0.47
CA PHE A 77 0.47 6.70 1.87
C PHE A 77 1.77 7.47 2.06
N ILE A 78 1.87 8.18 3.17
CA ILE A 78 3.10 8.82 3.63
C ILE A 78 3.59 8.15 4.90
N PHE A 79 4.91 8.07 5.07
CA PHE A 79 5.53 7.67 6.32
C PHE A 79 5.35 8.78 7.37
N ASN A 80 5.12 8.38 8.62
CA ASN A 80 4.92 9.26 9.77
C ASN A 80 5.77 8.86 10.98
#